data_AF-A0A2N1KV81-F1
#
_entry.id   AF-A0A2N1KV81-F1
#
_cell.length_a   1.000
_cell.length_b   1.000
_cell.length_c   1.000
_cell.angle_alpha   90.00
_cell.angle_beta   90.00
_cell.angle_gamma   90.00
#
_symmetry.space_group_name_H-M   'P 1'
#
loop_
_entity.id
_entity.type
_entity.pdbx_description
1 polymer ?
#
loop_
_entity_poly.entity_id
_entity_poly.type
_entity_poly.pdbx_seq_one_letter_code
_entity_poly.pdbx_strand_id
1 'polypeptide(L)'
;MIYSADRIENKLFIKYDGLNKERIHYKLVNSAETFNPVWYSASNGICVVGGAERRSDAGIWFIKPTRAQRTHPIINQCPPPDVWVE
;
A
#
# COMPACT_ATOMS: atom_id res chain seq x y z
N MET A 1 18.68 4.66 -3.15
CA MET A 1 17.84 5.43 -2.21
C MET A 1 16.45 5.48 -2.84
N ILE A 2 15.50 4.77 -2.27
CA ILE A 2 14.13 4.70 -2.78
C ILE A 2 13.34 5.75 -1.99
N TYR A 3 12.78 6.73 -2.70
CA TYR A 3 11.95 7.78 -2.11
C TYR A 3 10.48 7.44 -2.36
N SER A 4 9.66 7.60 -1.35
CA SER A 4 8.20 7.49 -1.41
C SER A 4 7.58 8.82 -1.01
N ALA A 5 6.34 9.08 -1.46
CA ALA A 5 5.67 10.33 -1.18
C ALA A 5 4.19 10.11 -0.87
N ASP A 6 3.71 10.78 0.17
CA ASP A 6 2.30 10.89 0.53
C ASP A 6 1.80 12.30 0.23
N ARG A 7 0.56 12.41 -0.27
CA ARG A 7 -0.11 13.70 -0.46
C ARG A 7 -1.32 13.77 0.46
N ILE A 8 -1.24 14.71 1.40
CA ILE A 8 -2.32 15.01 2.34
C ILE A 8 -2.70 16.47 2.08
N GLU A 9 -3.92 16.68 1.54
CA GLU A 9 -4.37 17.99 1.07
C GLU A 9 -3.35 18.61 0.09
N ASN A 10 -2.81 19.78 0.41
CA ASN A 10 -1.80 20.49 -0.41
C ASN A 10 -0.36 20.29 0.11
N LYS A 11 -0.13 19.33 1.00
CA LYS A 11 1.19 19.03 1.56
C LYS A 11 1.74 17.73 0.97
N LEU A 12 3.01 17.78 0.57
CA LEU A 12 3.77 16.63 0.11
C LEU A 12 4.73 16.18 1.22
N PHE A 13 4.63 14.92 1.62
CA PHE A 13 5.50 14.30 2.61
C PHE A 13 6.42 13.31 1.92
N ILE A 14 7.73 13.55 1.95
CA ILE A 14 8.73 12.65 1.37
C ILE A 14 9.23 11.72 2.47
N LYS A 15 9.06 10.42 2.25
CA LYS A 15 9.54 9.36 3.14
C LYS A 15 10.82 8.74 2.57
N TYR A 16 11.71 8.34 3.48
CA TYR A 16 12.98 7.69 3.16
C TYR A 16 13.02 6.32 3.82
N ASP A 17 13.05 5.27 3.00
CA ASP A 17 13.10 3.89 3.47
C ASP A 17 14.51 3.30 3.33
N GLY A 18 14.86 2.42 4.26
CA GLY A 18 16.10 1.65 4.25
C GLY A 18 15.87 0.20 3.81
N LEU A 19 16.92 -0.46 3.31
CA LEU A 19 16.85 -1.83 2.77
C LEU A 19 16.28 -2.86 3.77
N ASN A 20 16.54 -2.69 5.07
CA ASN A 20 15.99 -3.57 6.10
C ASN A 20 14.46 -3.46 6.21
N LYS A 21 13.94 -2.25 6.03
CA LYS A 21 12.50 -1.97 6.07
C LYS A 21 11.81 -2.64 4.88
N GLU A 22 12.35 -2.46 3.67
CA GLU A 22 11.85 -3.12 2.45
C GLU A 22 11.88 -4.66 2.54
N ARG A 23 12.94 -5.22 3.13
CA ARG A 23 13.05 -6.66 3.37
C ARG A 23 11.93 -7.19 4.26
N ILE A 24 11.52 -6.43 5.28
CA ILE A 24 10.40 -6.80 6.16
C ILE A 24 9.08 -6.73 5.40
N HIS A 25 8.83 -5.67 4.63
CA HIS A 25 7.60 -5.55 3.83
C HIS A 25 7.43 -6.71 2.86
N TYR A 26 8.51 -7.08 2.16
CA TYR A 26 8.51 -8.21 1.24
C TYR A 26 8.13 -9.53 1.94
N LYS A 27 8.75 -9.81 3.09
CA LYS A 27 8.44 -11.02 3.86
C LYS A 27 6.99 -11.03 4.35
N LEU A 28 6.49 -9.88 4.79
CA LEU A 28 5.12 -9.75 5.29
C LEU A 28 4.10 -10.01 4.18
N VAL A 29 4.25 -9.34 3.04
CA VAL A 29 3.36 -9.49 1.87
C VAL A 29 3.31 -10.94 1.42
N ASN A 30 4.47 -11.59 1.25
CA ASN A 30 4.53 -13.01 0.86
C ASN A 30 3.91 -13.95 1.90
N SER A 31 4.10 -13.66 3.19
CA SER A 31 3.50 -14.45 4.27
C SER A 31 1.98 -14.36 4.23
N ALA A 32 1.43 -13.17 3.94
CA ALA A 32 0.00 -12.96 3.79
C ALA A 32 -0.58 -13.72 2.59
N GLU A 33 0.07 -13.66 1.41
CA GLU A 33 -0.37 -14.42 0.23
C GLU A 33 -0.32 -15.93 0.48
N THR A 34 0.72 -16.40 1.19
CA THR A 34 0.88 -17.82 1.54
C THR A 34 -0.18 -18.28 2.54
N PHE A 35 -0.49 -17.45 3.54
CA PHE A 35 -1.48 -17.75 4.56
C PHE A 35 -2.89 -17.84 3.96
N ASN A 36 -3.24 -16.91 3.07
CA ASN A 36 -4.52 -16.95 2.36
C ASN A 36 -4.38 -16.42 0.91
N PRO A 37 -4.38 -17.32 -0.09
CA PRO A 37 -4.24 -16.93 -1.51
C PRO A 37 -5.39 -16.09 -2.08
N VAL A 38 -6.52 -16.00 -1.38
CA VAL A 38 -7.65 -15.15 -1.78
C VAL A 38 -7.36 -13.67 -1.48
N TRP A 39 -6.57 -13.41 -0.44
CA TRP A 39 -6.18 -12.06 -0.08
C TRP A 39 -5.27 -11.45 -1.14
N TYR A 40 -5.39 -10.15 -1.30
CA TYR A 40 -4.45 -9.38 -2.10
C TYR A 40 -3.51 -8.66 -1.15
N SER A 41 -2.20 -8.82 -1.29
CA SER A 41 -1.23 -8.05 -0.54
C SER A 41 -0.26 -7.36 -1.48
N ALA A 42 0.22 -6.19 -1.06
CA ALA A 42 1.17 -5.41 -1.85
C ALA A 42 2.04 -4.57 -0.92
N SER A 43 3.31 -4.41 -1.28
CA SER A 43 4.19 -3.41 -0.68
C SER A 43 4.15 -2.12 -1.49
N ASN A 44 4.40 -0.98 -0.83
CA ASN A 44 4.50 0.33 -1.48
C ASN A 44 3.28 0.72 -2.34
N GLY A 45 2.08 0.23 -2.00
CA GLY A 45 0.84 0.51 -2.70
C GLY A 45 0.26 1.87 -2.33
N ILE A 46 -0.18 2.65 -3.32
CA ILE A 46 -0.87 3.94 -3.12
C ILE A 46 -2.37 3.69 -3.15
N CYS A 47 -3.11 4.13 -2.13
CA CYS A 47 -4.57 4.13 -2.10
C CYS A 47 -5.10 5.41 -1.43
N VAL A 48 -6.40 5.67 -1.59
CA VAL A 48 -7.05 6.83 -0.98
C VAL A 48 -7.66 6.41 0.35
N VAL A 49 -7.12 6.90 1.46
CA VAL A 49 -7.58 6.57 2.81
C VAL A 49 -8.02 7.85 3.52
N GLY A 50 -9.29 7.91 3.92
CA GLY A 50 -9.85 9.09 4.59
C GLY A 50 -9.72 10.38 3.77
N GLY A 51 -9.76 10.29 2.44
CA GLY A 51 -9.60 11.43 1.52
C GLY A 51 -8.14 11.86 1.27
N ALA A 52 -7.15 11.18 1.85
CA ALA A 52 -5.74 11.43 1.60
C ALA A 52 -5.13 10.36 0.70
N GLU A 53 -4.21 10.76 -0.18
CA GLU A 53 -3.41 9.84 -0.98
C GLU A 53 -2.26 9.33 -0.10
N ARG A 54 -2.39 8.08 0.34
CA ARG A 54 -1.45 7.45 1.27
C ARG A 54 -0.79 6.27 0.61
N ARG A 55 0.49 6.10 0.89
CA ARG A 55 1.29 4.96 0.48
C ARG A 55 1.63 4.14 1.70
N SER A 56 1.00 2.96 1.80
CA SER A 56 1.34 1.99 2.83
C SER A 56 2.67 1.31 2.49
N ASP A 57 3.47 1.05 3.51
CA ASP A 57 4.66 0.22 3.40
C ASP A 57 4.31 -1.22 3.01
N ALA A 58 3.26 -1.75 3.64
CA ALA A 58 2.55 -2.95 3.23
C ALA A 58 1.05 -2.83 3.49
N GLY A 59 0.24 -3.28 2.53
CA GLY A 59 -1.21 -3.37 2.63
C GLY A 59 -1.68 -4.79 2.34
N ILE A 60 -2.71 -5.24 3.09
CA ILE A 60 -3.41 -6.51 2.84
C ILE A 60 -4.90 -6.22 2.74
N TRP A 61 -5.52 -6.73 1.68
CA TRP A 61 -6.95 -6.63 1.40
C TRP A 61 -7.55 -8.03 1.41
N PHE A 62 -8.56 -8.23 2.25
CA PHE A 62 -9.33 -9.47 2.31
C PHE A 62 -10.20 -9.63 1.06
N ILE A 63 -10.61 -8.51 0.47
CA ILE A 63 -11.28 -8.44 -0.83
C ILE A 63 -10.35 -7.76 -1.83
N LYS A 64 -9.92 -8.50 -2.84
CA LYS A 64 -9.02 -8.00 -3.88
C LYS A 64 -9.59 -6.74 -4.57
N PRO A 65 -8.87 -5.62 -4.58
CA PRO A 65 -9.29 -4.43 -5.31
C PRO A 65 -9.42 -4.71 -6.81
N THR A 66 -10.37 -4.03 -7.46
CA THR A 66 -10.61 -4.19 -8.90
C THR A 66 -9.37 -3.84 -9.72
N ARG A 67 -9.32 -4.27 -10.98
CA ARG A 67 -8.20 -3.91 -11.87
C ARG A 67 -8.03 -2.38 -11.98
N ALA A 68 -9.14 -1.65 -12.14
CA ALA A 68 -9.11 -0.19 -12.24
C ALA A 68 -8.56 0.48 -10.97
N GLN A 69 -8.96 0.00 -9.78
CA GLN A 69 -8.42 0.45 -8.50
C GLN A 69 -6.93 0.15 -8.33
N ARG A 70 -6.43 -0.98 -8.85
CA ARG A 70 -5.00 -1.32 -8.75
C ARG A 70 -4.13 -0.54 -9.73
N THR A 71 -4.62 -0.25 -10.93
CA THR A 71 -3.83 0.46 -11.96
C THR A 71 -3.93 1.98 -11.85
N HIS A 72 -5.08 2.51 -11.39
CA HIS A 72 -5.32 3.95 -11.23
C HIS A 72 -5.99 4.21 -9.87
N PRO A 73 -5.27 4.01 -8.75
CA PRO A 73 -5.84 3.98 -7.41
C PRO A 73 -6.38 5.33 -6.92
N ILE A 74 -5.86 6.43 -7.43
CA ILE A 74 -6.32 7.78 -7.06
C ILE A 74 -7.67 8.07 -7.74
N ILE A 75 -7.73 7.88 -9.06
CA ILE A 75 -8.95 8.17 -9.86
C ILE A 75 -10.09 7.21 -9.48
N ASN A 76 -9.79 5.92 -9.31
CA ASN A 76 -10.80 4.90 -9.03
C ASN A 76 -10.98 4.61 -7.54
N GLN A 77 -10.39 5.45 -6.66
CA GLN A 77 -10.50 5.35 -5.21
C GLN A 77 -10.27 3.91 -4.72
N CYS A 78 -9.01 3.46 -4.79
CA CYS A 78 -8.61 2.20 -4.18
C CYS A 78 -9.08 2.16 -2.71
N PRO A 79 -9.73 1.07 -2.27
CA PRO A 79 -10.18 0.94 -0.90
C PRO A 79 -8.98 0.89 0.05
N PRO A 80 -9.09 1.39 1.29
CA PRO A 80 -8.10 1.15 2.32
C PRO A 80 -7.88 -0.36 2.51
N PRO A 81 -6.64 -0.81 2.76
CA PRO A 81 -6.38 -2.19 3.15
C PRO A 81 -7.00 -2.50 4.52
N ASP A 82 -7.40 -3.75 4.72
CA ASP A 82 -7.89 -4.28 6.00
C ASP A 82 -6.76 -4.36 7.03
N VAL A 83 -5.52 -4.58 6.57
CA VAL A 83 -4.30 -4.50 7.39
C VAL A 83 -3.35 -3.48 6.79
N TRP A 84 -3.03 -2.44 7.56
CA TRP A 84 -2.14 -1.35 7.19
C TRP A 84 -0.86 -1.39 8.04
N VAL A 85 0.30 -1.33 7.39
CA VAL A 85 1.62 -1.27 8.05
C VAL A 85 2.42 -0.07 7.56
N GLU A 86 3.15 0.56 8.48
CA GLU A 86 4.12 1.68 8.31
C GLU A 86 5.48 1.32 8.95
#